data_AF-A0A542ICF3-F1
#
_entry.id   AF-A0A542ICF3-F1
#
_cell.length_a   1.000
_cell.length_b   1.000
_cell.length_c   1.000
_cell.angle_alpha   90.00
_cell.angle_beta   90.00
_cell.angle_gamma   90.00
#
_symmetry.space_group_name_H-M   'P 1'
#
loop_
_entity.id
_entity.type
_entity.pdbx_description
1 polymer ?
#
loop_
_entity_poly.entity_id
_entity_poly.type
_entity_poly.pdbx_seq_one_letter_code
_entity_poly.pdbx_strand_id
1 'polypeptide(L)'
;MTPFIKTGLKVAGAVGALVLTFGIGAQSTSAKTVEIEKVVEKPVDRVVTKTVEKEVTPQTCLDFIRLADEAFGYASDAEGYGREAIQAAGKRDTAGLQAYIDRMDILTPKLTALVGPINTNRIACKLGVK
;
A
#
# COMPACT_ATOMS: atom_id res chain seq x y z
N MET A 1 -27.99 14.64 -51.58
CA MET A 1 -26.85 13.72 -51.82
C MET A 1 -26.69 12.82 -50.62
N THR A 2 -27.16 11.59 -50.72
CA THR A 2 -26.79 10.43 -49.88
C THR A 2 -25.98 9.49 -50.80
N PRO A 3 -24.99 8.71 -50.32
CA PRO A 3 -25.21 7.57 -49.42
C PRO A 3 -24.19 7.46 -48.25
N PHE A 4 -24.59 6.95 -47.09
CA PHE A 4 -24.39 5.55 -46.70
C PHE A 4 -22.94 5.04 -46.92
N ILE A 5 -22.09 5.17 -45.90
CA ILE A 5 -21.12 4.12 -45.58
C ILE A 5 -21.70 3.34 -44.40
N LYS A 6 -22.43 2.29 -44.78
CA LYS A 6 -22.83 1.17 -43.93
C LYS A 6 -21.56 0.40 -43.54
N THR A 7 -21.72 -0.40 -42.49
CA THR A 7 -20.94 -1.60 -42.11
C THR A 7 -19.56 -1.42 -41.48
N GLY A 8 -19.47 -1.80 -40.21
CA GLY A 8 -18.28 -2.49 -39.70
C GLY A 8 -17.94 -2.26 -38.23
N LEU A 9 -18.76 -2.80 -37.33
CA LEU A 9 -18.32 -3.56 -36.15
C LEU A 9 -16.78 -3.67 -35.99
N LYS A 10 -16.19 -2.90 -35.07
CA LYS A 10 -15.12 -3.35 -34.13
C LYS A 10 -15.20 -2.52 -32.85
N VAL A 11 -16.12 -2.91 -31.97
CA VAL A 11 -15.91 -2.79 -30.52
C VAL A 11 -14.78 -3.76 -30.19
N ALA A 12 -13.55 -3.31 -30.33
CA ALA A 12 -12.36 -4.04 -29.94
C ALA A 12 -11.22 -3.05 -29.72
N GLY A 13 -10.83 -2.90 -28.45
CA GLY A 13 -9.49 -2.42 -28.10
C GLY A 13 -9.33 -0.92 -27.90
N ALA A 14 -10.00 -0.33 -26.92
CA ALA A 14 -9.47 0.86 -26.23
C ALA A 14 -9.79 0.86 -24.73
N VAL A 15 -10.04 -0.32 -24.14
CA VAL A 15 -9.72 -0.57 -22.73
C VAL A 15 -8.23 -0.94 -22.72
N GLY A 16 -7.36 0.06 -22.79
CA GLY A 16 -5.92 -0.18 -23.00
C GLY A 16 -5.02 1.04 -22.81
N ALA A 17 -5.47 2.05 -22.07
CA ALA A 17 -4.70 3.28 -21.85
C ALA A 17 -4.74 3.72 -20.37
N LEU A 18 -4.41 2.82 -19.44
CA LEU A 18 -4.12 3.20 -18.05
C LEU A 18 -3.11 2.28 -17.34
N VAL A 19 -2.09 1.80 -18.05
CA VAL A 19 -0.91 1.16 -17.45
C VAL A 19 0.30 1.71 -18.18
N LEU A 20 1.37 2.03 -17.42
CA LEU A 20 2.71 2.50 -17.82
C LEU A 20 3.10 3.96 -17.47
N THR A 21 2.83 4.40 -16.23
CA THR A 21 3.53 5.55 -15.61
C THR A 21 4.47 5.16 -14.46
N PHE A 22 5.05 3.96 -14.49
CA PHE A 22 6.31 3.74 -13.77
C PHE A 22 7.45 4.17 -14.68
N GLY A 23 7.96 5.36 -14.38
CA GLY A 23 8.94 6.09 -15.15
C GLY A 23 10.25 5.31 -15.37
N ILE A 24 10.70 5.43 -16.61
CA ILE A 24 12.04 5.13 -17.10
C ILE A 24 13.04 6.02 -16.36
N GLY A 25 13.86 5.43 -15.50
CA GLY A 25 15.08 6.05 -15.00
C GLY A 25 16.17 5.95 -16.06
N ALA A 26 16.28 7.00 -16.88
CA ALA A 26 17.33 7.14 -17.89
C ALA A 26 18.69 7.45 -17.25
N GLN A 27 19.72 6.76 -17.77
CA GLN A 27 21.01 7.31 -18.18
C GLN A 27 21.82 8.10 -17.14
N SER A 28 22.76 7.42 -16.50
CA SER A 28 23.97 8.05 -15.96
C SER A 28 24.95 8.34 -17.11
N THR A 29 24.92 9.56 -17.61
CA THR A 29 25.90 10.06 -18.59
C THR A 29 27.06 10.76 -17.88
N SER A 30 28.27 10.32 -18.21
CA SER A 30 29.54 11.07 -18.31
C SER A 30 30.05 11.86 -17.10
N ALA A 31 31.18 11.40 -16.55
CA ALA A 31 32.11 12.27 -15.83
C ALA A 31 33.56 11.97 -16.28
N LYS A 32 33.99 12.82 -17.21
CA LYS A 32 35.35 13.20 -17.62
C LYS A 32 36.48 12.75 -16.66
N THR A 33 37.46 12.03 -17.22
CA THR A 33 38.76 11.75 -16.61
C THR A 33 39.50 13.07 -16.32
N VAL A 34 39.84 13.28 -15.04
CA VAL A 34 40.78 14.32 -14.62
C VAL A 34 42.00 13.58 -14.05
N GLU A 35 43.14 13.79 -14.69
CA GLU A 35 44.44 13.30 -14.23
C GLU A 35 44.77 13.93 -12.86
N ILE A 36 45.11 13.11 -11.88
CA ILE A 36 45.53 13.58 -10.56
C ILE A 36 47.05 13.43 -10.49
N GLU A 37 47.75 14.56 -10.56
CA GLU A 37 49.17 14.65 -10.21
C GLU A 37 49.39 14.19 -8.77
N LYS A 38 50.39 13.33 -8.62
CA LYS A 38 50.73 12.63 -7.38
C LYS A 38 51.39 13.59 -6.39
N VAL A 39 50.61 14.19 -5.49
CA VAL A 39 51.15 14.84 -4.27
C VAL A 39 51.09 13.83 -3.13
N VAL A 40 52.27 13.32 -2.76
CA VAL A 40 52.49 12.52 -1.55
C VAL A 40 52.64 13.50 -0.39
N GLU A 41 51.69 13.52 0.55
CA GLU A 41 51.93 14.19 1.83
C GLU A 41 51.20 13.51 3.01
N LYS A 42 52.02 12.97 3.92
CA LYS A 42 51.84 12.44 5.29
C LYS A 42 50.48 11.86 5.75
N PRO A 43 50.47 10.72 6.48
CA PRO A 43 49.26 10.19 7.09
C PRO A 43 48.80 11.13 8.21
N VAL A 44 47.77 11.92 7.94
CA VAL A 44 46.98 12.58 8.97
C VAL A 44 45.91 11.59 9.37
N ASP A 45 45.96 11.09 10.60
CA ASP A 45 44.87 10.32 11.21
C ASP A 45 43.61 11.19 11.25
N ARG A 46 42.84 11.17 10.16
CA ARG A 46 41.52 11.78 10.11
C ARG A 46 40.57 10.85 10.85
N VAL A 47 40.26 11.18 12.10
CA VAL A 47 39.09 10.61 12.79
C VAL A 47 37.86 11.09 12.02
N VAL A 48 37.41 10.27 11.08
CA VAL A 48 36.16 10.51 10.34
C VAL A 48 35.02 10.19 11.30
N THR A 49 34.49 11.22 11.97
CA THR A 49 33.21 11.12 12.67
C THR A 49 32.12 10.93 11.63
N LYS A 50 31.76 9.68 11.35
CA LYS A 50 30.53 9.37 10.61
C LYS A 50 29.36 9.69 11.53
N THR A 51 28.63 10.76 11.23
CA THR A 51 27.30 10.98 11.79
C THR A 51 26.41 9.85 11.28
N VAL A 52 26.19 8.83 12.11
CA VAL A 52 25.19 7.81 11.84
C VAL A 52 23.83 8.48 12.09
N GLU A 53 23.16 8.85 11.01
CA GLU A 53 21.79 9.33 11.08
C GLU A 53 20.92 8.16 11.54
N LYS A 54 20.51 8.19 12.81
CA LYS A 54 19.61 7.18 13.36
C LYS A 54 18.22 7.50 12.82
N GLU A 55 17.77 6.77 11.80
CA GLU A 55 16.38 6.78 11.39
C GLU A 55 15.52 6.34 12.57
N VAL A 56 14.83 7.30 13.20
CA VAL A 56 13.84 7.02 14.24
C VAL A 56 12.49 7.07 13.57
N THR A 57 11.80 5.93 13.51
CA THR A 57 10.41 5.87 13.08
C THR A 57 9.53 6.70 14.02
N PRO A 58 8.74 7.65 13.51
CA PRO A 58 7.77 8.38 14.32
C PRO A 58 6.76 7.42 14.97
N GLN A 59 6.32 7.71 16.20
CA GLN A 59 5.34 6.87 16.89
C GLN A 59 4.03 6.75 16.11
N THR A 60 3.62 7.82 15.44
CA THR A 60 2.46 7.84 14.55
C THR A 60 2.51 6.80 13.42
N CYS A 61 3.70 6.43 12.96
CA CYS A 61 3.88 5.33 12.00
C CYS A 61 3.70 3.96 12.66
N LEU A 62 4.18 3.77 13.88
CA LEU A 62 3.99 2.54 14.64
C LEU A 62 2.52 2.34 15.02
N ASP A 63 1.84 3.42 15.41
CA ASP A 63 0.41 3.39 15.73
C ASP A 63 -0.44 3.11 14.50
N PHE A 64 -0.07 3.65 13.33
CA PHE A 64 -0.71 3.26 12.06
C PHE A 64 -0.57 1.75 11.79
N ILE A 65 0.62 1.16 11.99
CA ILE A 65 0.83 -0.28 11.79
C ILE A 65 -0.01 -1.10 12.78
N ARG A 66 -0.04 -0.72 14.06
CA ARG A 66 -0.88 -1.40 15.07
C ARG A 66 -2.37 -1.36 14.72
N LEU A 67 -2.86 -0.20 14.28
CA LEU A 67 -4.25 -0.04 13.86
C LEU A 67 -4.55 -0.86 12.58
N ALA A 68 -3.58 -0.97 11.67
CA ALA A 68 -3.70 -1.82 10.50
C ALA A 68 -3.75 -3.31 10.90
N ASP A 69 -2.89 -3.76 11.82
CA ASP A 69 -2.91 -5.13 12.34
C ASP A 69 -4.26 -5.45 13.00
N GLU A 70 -4.82 -4.53 13.78
CA GLU A 70 -6.14 -4.68 14.38
C GLU A 70 -7.24 -4.80 13.31
N ALA A 71 -7.20 -3.95 12.27
CA ALA A 71 -8.15 -4.03 11.16
C ALA A 71 -8.03 -5.34 10.38
N PHE A 72 -6.82 -5.86 10.16
CA PHE A 72 -6.59 -7.16 9.54
C PHE A 72 -7.07 -8.32 10.42
N GLY A 73 -6.96 -8.20 11.74
CA GLY A 73 -7.56 -9.13 12.68
C GLY A 73 -9.07 -9.25 12.48
N TYR A 74 -9.78 -8.11 12.47
CA TYR A 74 -11.23 -8.10 12.23
C TYR A 74 -11.62 -8.59 10.82
N ALA A 75 -10.81 -8.29 9.80
CA ALA A 75 -11.03 -8.83 8.46
C ALA A 75 -10.86 -10.36 8.41
N SER A 76 -9.88 -10.90 9.13
CA SER A 76 -9.64 -12.34 9.24
C SER A 76 -10.79 -13.05 9.96
N ASP A 77 -11.32 -12.45 11.03
CA ASP A 77 -12.50 -12.96 11.73
C ASP A 77 -13.72 -13.00 10.79
N ALA A 78 -13.93 -11.94 10.00
CA ALA A 78 -15.01 -11.88 9.02
C ALA A 78 -14.89 -12.97 7.93
N GLU A 79 -13.67 -13.24 7.44
CA GLU A 79 -13.43 -14.36 6.51
C GLU A 79 -13.72 -15.73 7.15
N GLY A 80 -13.32 -15.90 8.42
CA GLY A 80 -13.65 -17.09 9.21
C GLY A 80 -15.16 -17.33 9.26
N TYR A 81 -15.92 -16.29 9.60
CA TYR A 81 -17.38 -16.33 9.61
C TYR A 81 -17.95 -16.57 8.21
N GLY A 82 -17.35 -16.03 7.15
CA GLY A 82 -17.76 -16.26 5.77
C GLY A 82 -17.68 -17.74 5.36
N ARG A 83 -16.67 -18.48 5.82
CA ARG A 83 -16.59 -19.93 5.58
C ARG A 83 -17.71 -20.70 6.28
N GLU A 84 -18.03 -20.32 7.52
CA GLU A 84 -19.15 -20.89 8.26
C GLU A 84 -20.47 -20.61 7.56
N ALA A 85 -20.67 -19.39 7.05
CA ALA A 85 -21.84 -19.01 6.27
C ALA A 85 -21.98 -19.83 4.97
N ILE A 86 -20.89 -20.06 4.24
CA ILE A 86 -20.89 -20.91 3.04
C ILE A 86 -21.31 -22.35 3.40
N GLN A 87 -20.79 -22.88 4.50
CA GLN A 87 -21.14 -24.23 4.95
C GLN A 87 -22.61 -24.31 5.40
N ALA A 88 -23.10 -23.31 6.14
CA ALA A 88 -24.49 -23.19 6.55
C ALA A 88 -25.43 -23.07 5.33
N ALA A 89 -25.07 -22.26 4.33
CA ALA A 89 -25.81 -22.13 3.08
C ALA A 89 -25.87 -23.46 2.32
N GLY A 90 -24.76 -24.20 2.26
CA GLY A 90 -24.73 -25.55 1.66
C GLY A 90 -25.67 -26.54 2.36
N LYS A 91 -25.89 -26.38 3.68
CA LYS A 91 -26.81 -27.19 4.49
C LYS A 91 -28.24 -26.61 4.56
N ARG A 92 -28.50 -25.45 3.94
CA ARG A 92 -29.73 -24.66 4.12
C ARG A 92 -30.06 -24.40 5.60
N ASP A 93 -29.04 -24.23 6.41
CA ASP A 93 -29.16 -23.94 7.83
C ASP A 93 -29.37 -22.44 8.05
N THR A 94 -30.62 -22.02 8.16
CA THR A 94 -30.99 -20.61 8.37
C THR A 94 -30.54 -20.08 9.72
N ALA A 95 -30.43 -20.92 10.75
CA ALA A 95 -29.91 -20.52 12.05
C ALA A 95 -28.40 -20.24 11.97
N GLY A 96 -27.66 -21.06 11.24
CA GLY A 96 -26.25 -20.82 10.94
C GLY A 96 -26.02 -19.52 10.15
N LEU A 97 -26.87 -19.22 9.17
CA LEU A 97 -26.82 -17.93 8.46
C LEU A 97 -27.16 -16.74 9.35
N GLN A 98 -28.14 -16.85 10.24
CA GLN A 98 -28.48 -15.77 11.16
C GLN A 98 -27.32 -15.51 12.14
N ALA A 99 -26.71 -16.56 12.68
CA ALA A 99 -25.55 -16.42 13.55
C ALA A 99 -24.36 -15.73 12.86
N TYR A 100 -24.16 -15.95 11.54
CA TYR A 100 -23.19 -15.21 10.75
C TYR A 100 -23.51 -13.71 10.71
N ILE A 101 -24.77 -13.35 10.41
CA ILE A 101 -25.22 -11.95 10.37
C ILE A 101 -24.98 -11.28 11.72
N ASP A 102 -25.38 -11.92 12.81
CA ASP A 102 -25.21 -11.38 14.17
C ASP A 102 -23.73 -11.12 14.51
N ARG A 103 -22.82 -12.01 14.06
CA ARG A 103 -21.37 -11.81 14.25
C ARG A 103 -20.81 -10.67 13.40
N MET A 104 -21.30 -10.51 12.17
CA MET A 104 -20.91 -9.40 11.29
C MET A 104 -21.40 -8.05 11.81
N ASP A 105 -22.59 -8.00 12.43
CA ASP A 105 -23.11 -6.80 13.08
C ASP A 105 -22.24 -6.36 14.27
N ILE A 106 -21.57 -7.29 14.95
CA ILE A 106 -20.60 -6.97 16.02
C ILE A 106 -19.28 -6.43 15.45
N LEU A 107 -18.81 -6.95 14.32
CA LEU A 107 -17.54 -6.53 13.70
C LEU A 107 -17.64 -5.16 13.00
N THR A 108 -18.77 -4.89 12.35
CA THR A 108 -19.02 -3.65 11.59
C THR A 108 -18.69 -2.36 12.35
N PRO A 109 -19.18 -2.14 13.59
CA PRO A 109 -18.86 -0.92 14.34
C PRO A 109 -17.39 -0.85 14.74
N LYS A 110 -16.73 -1.99 14.99
CA LYS A 110 -15.30 -2.04 15.33
C LYS A 110 -14.43 -1.58 14.15
N LEU A 111 -14.69 -2.13 12.95
CA LEU A 111 -14.00 -1.66 11.74
C LEU A 111 -14.27 -0.19 11.47
N THR A 112 -15.53 0.25 11.62
CA THR A 112 -15.91 1.65 11.38
C THR A 112 -15.17 2.60 12.32
N ALA A 113 -15.02 2.22 13.60
CA ALA A 113 -14.29 3.01 14.59
C ALA A 113 -12.80 3.18 14.25
N LEU A 114 -12.19 2.23 13.52
CA LEU A 114 -10.78 2.28 13.13
C LEU A 114 -10.50 3.20 11.93
N VAL A 115 -11.50 3.48 11.08
CA VAL A 115 -11.29 4.26 9.84
C VAL A 115 -10.71 5.65 10.12
N GLY A 116 -11.23 6.34 11.13
CA GLY A 116 -10.74 7.66 11.55
C GLY A 116 -9.28 7.60 12.02
N PRO A 117 -8.97 6.84 13.08
CA PRO A 117 -7.62 6.67 13.61
C PRO A 117 -6.59 6.24 12.56
N ILE A 118 -6.93 5.30 11.69
CA ILE A 118 -6.04 4.82 10.61
C ILE A 118 -5.70 5.98 9.67
N ASN A 119 -6.70 6.73 9.20
CA ASN A 119 -6.46 7.85 8.29
C ASN A 119 -5.63 8.96 8.95
N THR A 120 -5.91 9.29 10.20
CA THR A 120 -5.18 10.29 10.97
C THR A 120 -3.71 9.89 11.15
N ASN A 121 -3.45 8.68 11.63
CA ASN A 121 -2.08 8.21 11.85
C ASN A 121 -1.31 8.00 10.54
N ARG A 122 -1.97 7.60 9.46
CA ARG A 122 -1.37 7.54 8.12
C ARG A 122 -0.88 8.92 7.66
N ILE A 123 -1.68 9.96 7.85
CA ILE A 123 -1.30 11.33 7.49
C ILE A 123 -0.17 11.83 8.39
N ALA A 124 -0.30 11.65 9.71
CA ALA A 124 0.71 12.06 10.68
C ALA A 124 2.07 11.38 10.45
N CYS A 125 2.06 10.08 10.14
CA CYS A 125 3.25 9.32 9.76
C CYS A 125 3.92 9.89 8.49
N LYS A 126 3.13 10.19 7.43
CA LYS A 126 3.66 10.80 6.20
C LYS A 126 4.27 12.18 6.43
N LEU A 127 3.72 12.94 7.37
CA LEU A 127 4.19 14.27 7.71
C LEU A 127 5.34 14.25 8.74
N GLY A 128 5.73 13.09 9.25
CA GLY A 128 6.76 12.96 10.27
C GLY A 128 6.40 13.61 11.61
N VAL A 129 5.09 13.74 11.90
CA VAL A 129 4.61 14.32 13.15
C VAL A 129 4.90 13.33 14.26
N LYS A 130 5.67 13.80 15.25
CA LYS A 130 6.09 13.04 16.43
C LYS A 130 4.99 12.96 17.47
#